data_AF-A0A076MY23-F1
#
_entry.id   AF-A0A076MY23-F1
#
_cell.length_a   1.000
_cell.length_b   1.000
_cell.length_c   1.000
_cell.angle_alpha   90.00
_cell.angle_beta   90.00
_cell.angle_gamma   90.00
#
_symmetry.space_group_name_H-M   'P 1'
#
loop_
_entity.id
_entity.type
_entity.pdbx_description
1 polymer ?
#
loop_
_entity_poly.entity_id
_entity_poly.type
_entity_poly.pdbx_seq_one_letter_code
_entity_poly.pdbx_strand_id
1 'polypeptide(L)'
;MVALDGRLVADTRRRLPGRGAWLHPGPECLAKAERRRAFPRALRVHGTLDVAELREHLGQDAGKHGQGSVPGPDGTKEAGRPVMSQP
;
A
#
# COMPACT_ATOMS: atom_id res chain seq x y z
N MET A 1 9.08 -2.45 3.57
CA MET A 1 8.91 -3.83 3.06
C MET A 1 9.84 -4.03 1.87
N VAL A 2 10.38 -5.22 1.65
CA VAL A 2 11.28 -5.53 0.52
C VAL A 2 10.95 -6.92 -0.03
N ALA A 3 11.16 -7.13 -1.32
CA ALA A 3 11.05 -8.45 -1.94
C ALA A 3 12.39 -9.21 -1.82
N LEU A 4 12.37 -10.38 -1.19
CA LEU A 4 13.49 -11.32 -1.13
C LEU A 4 13.01 -12.68 -1.63
N ASP A 5 13.66 -13.24 -2.65
CA ASP A 5 13.38 -14.61 -3.12
C ASP A 5 11.88 -14.87 -3.43
N GLY A 6 11.19 -13.88 -4.00
CA GLY A 6 9.75 -13.97 -4.28
C GLY A 6 8.84 -13.84 -3.06
N ARG A 7 9.38 -13.54 -1.89
CA ARG A 7 8.65 -13.29 -0.63
C ARG A 7 8.73 -11.83 -0.26
N LEU A 8 7.66 -11.31 0.32
CA LEU A 8 7.57 -9.95 0.81
C LEU A 8 7.87 -9.94 2.31
N VAL A 9 8.92 -9.24 2.72
CA VAL A 9 9.37 -9.19 4.12
C VAL A 9 9.36 -7.77 4.67
N ALA A 10 9.10 -7.64 5.97
CA ALA A 10 9.14 -6.38 6.68
C ALA A 10 10.59 -5.96 6.99
N ASP A 11 11.12 -5.00 6.25
CA ASP A 11 12.42 -4.40 6.54
C ASP A 11 12.28 -3.23 7.54
N THR A 12 12.16 -3.55 8.83
CA THR A 12 12.09 -2.55 9.91
C THR A 12 13.42 -1.79 10.09
N ARG A 13 14.55 -2.40 9.71
CA ARG A 13 15.88 -1.80 9.88
C ARG A 13 16.35 -1.00 8.66
N ARG A 14 15.61 -0.98 7.54
CA ARG A 14 16.02 -0.32 6.29
C ARG A 14 17.41 -0.76 5.81
N ARG A 15 17.77 -2.03 6.02
CA ARG A 15 19.13 -2.55 5.75
C ARG A 15 19.18 -3.57 4.61
N LEU A 16 18.03 -3.96 4.07
CA LEU A 16 18.01 -5.00 3.05
C LEU A 16 18.31 -4.40 1.66
N PRO A 17 19.29 -4.94 0.92
CA PRO A 17 19.57 -4.48 -0.44
C PRO A 17 18.41 -4.88 -1.35
N GLY A 18 17.81 -3.90 -2.02
CA GLY A 18 16.68 -4.13 -2.92
C GLY A 18 15.78 -2.91 -3.07
N ARG A 19 14.71 -3.07 -3.86
CA ARG A 19 13.66 -2.05 -3.95
C ARG A 19 12.72 -2.22 -2.77
N GLY A 20 12.47 -1.13 -2.04
CA GLY A 20 11.54 -1.10 -0.93
C GLY A 20 10.13 -0.64 -1.34
N ALA A 21 9.12 -1.16 -0.67
CA ALA A 21 7.75 -0.65 -0.69
C ALA A 21 7.35 -0.19 0.72
N TRP A 22 6.58 0.90 0.78
CA TRP A 22 6.00 1.42 2.01
C TRP A 22 4.49 1.20 2.01
N LEU A 23 3.98 0.74 3.14
CA LEU A 23 2.56 0.55 3.41
C LEU A 23 2.34 0.82 4.89
N HIS A 24 1.16 1.30 5.25
CA HIS A 24 0.77 1.41 6.65
C HIS A 24 0.77 0.03 7.33
N PRO A 25 1.24 -0.06 8.59
CA PRO A 25 1.15 -1.27 9.40
C PRO A 25 -0.31 -1.48 9.80
N GLY A 26 -1.05 -2.17 8.93
CA GLY A 26 -2.47 -2.49 9.14
C GLY A 26 -2.91 -3.62 8.23
N PRO A 27 -3.64 -4.63 8.74
CA PRO A 27 -4.06 -5.79 7.95
C PRO A 27 -4.95 -5.40 6.77
N GLU A 28 -5.77 -4.36 6.93
CA GLU A 28 -6.64 -3.82 5.87
C GLU A 28 -5.88 -3.12 4.74
N CYS A 29 -4.79 -2.41 5.05
CA CYS A 29 -3.91 -1.84 4.04
C CYS A 29 -3.21 -2.95 3.25
N LEU A 30 -2.78 -4.01 3.93
CA LEU A 30 -2.12 -5.17 3.30
C LEU A 30 -3.08 -5.86 2.35
N ALA A 31 -4.30 -6.17 2.80
CA ALA A 31 -5.33 -6.82 1.98
C ALA A 31 -5.69 -5.98 0.74
N LYS A 32 -5.80 -4.64 0.87
CA LYS A 32 -6.05 -3.75 -0.28
C LYS A 32 -4.90 -3.78 -1.28
N ALA A 33 -3.65 -3.76 -0.81
CA ALA A 33 -2.46 -3.76 -1.65
C ALA A 33 -2.24 -5.12 -2.35
N GLU A 34 -2.51 -6.22 -1.66
CA GLU A 34 -2.48 -7.59 -2.19
C GLU A 34 -3.52 -7.74 -3.31
N ARG A 35 -4.78 -7.35 -3.04
CA ARG A 35 -5.88 -7.47 -4.01
C ARG A 35 -5.64 -6.66 -5.29
N ARG A 36 -4.93 -5.53 -5.19
CA ARG A 36 -4.57 -4.67 -6.33
C ARG A 36 -3.23 -5.04 -6.98
N ARG A 37 -2.52 -6.06 -6.49
CA ARG A 37 -1.15 -6.43 -6.93
C ARG A 37 -0.19 -5.22 -6.88
N ALA A 38 -0.32 -4.39 -5.86
CA ALA A 38 0.49 -3.17 -5.70
C ALA A 38 1.96 -3.49 -5.41
N PHE A 39 2.25 -4.55 -4.65
CA PHE A 39 3.61 -4.97 -4.29
C PHE A 39 4.46 -5.43 -5.48
N PRO A 40 4.03 -6.41 -6.29
CA PRO A 40 4.81 -6.81 -7.47
C PRO A 40 5.00 -5.63 -8.45
N ARG A 41 4.02 -4.72 -8.54
CA ARG A 41 4.15 -3.49 -9.35
C ARG A 41 5.19 -2.51 -8.78
N ALA A 42 5.18 -2.25 -7.47
CA ALA A 42 6.11 -1.34 -6.80
C ALA A 42 7.54 -1.91 -6.75
N LEU A 43 7.66 -3.21 -6.53
CA LEU A 43 8.92 -3.93 -6.37
C LEU A 43 9.48 -4.44 -7.72
N ARG A 44 8.71 -4.28 -8.81
CA ARG A 44 9.02 -4.80 -10.17
C ARG A 44 9.36 -6.30 -10.16
N VAL A 45 8.60 -7.08 -9.40
CA VAL A 45 8.73 -8.54 -9.35
C VAL A 45 7.73 -9.15 -10.32
N HIS A 46 8.20 -10.11 -11.11
CA HIS A 46 7.35 -10.83 -12.05
C HIS A 46 6.67 -12.00 -11.34
N GLY A 47 5.37 -11.92 -11.14
CA GLY A 47 4.57 -12.99 -10.52
C GLY A 47 3.96 -12.61 -9.18
N THR A 48 3.50 -13.64 -8.45
CA THR A 48 2.89 -13.50 -7.13
C THR A 48 3.99 -13.43 -6.09
N LEU A 49 3.95 -12.41 -5.23
CA LEU A 49 4.80 -12.34 -4.04
C LEU A 49 4.07 -13.03 -2.89
N ASP A 50 4.78 -13.88 -2.15
CA ASP A 50 4.23 -14.42 -0.92
C ASP A 50 4.21 -13.33 0.15
N VAL A 51 3.04 -13.11 0.74
CA VAL A 51 2.81 -12.07 1.76
C VAL A 51 2.40 -12.66 3.11
N ALA A 52 2.47 -14.00 3.26
CA ALA A 52 2.07 -14.68 4.49
C ALA A 52 2.95 -14.24 5.66
N GLU A 53 4.27 -14.24 5.47
CA GLU A 53 5.24 -13.79 6.48
C GLU A 53 5.03 -12.32 6.86
N LEU A 54 4.76 -11.46 5.85
CA LEU A 54 4.47 -10.06 6.10
C LEU A 54 3.19 -9.86 6.91
N ARG A 55 2.14 -10.64 6.64
CA ARG A 55 0.86 -10.57 7.34
C ARG A 55 1.01 -10.92 8.81
N GLU A 56 1.78 -11.96 9.11
CA GLU A 56 2.12 -12.37 10.48
C GLU A 56 2.86 -11.23 11.20
N HIS A 57 3.86 -10.63 10.56
CA HIS A 57 4.63 -9.51 11.11
C HIS A 57 3.74 -8.29 11.38
N LEU A 58 2.91 -7.88 10.41
CA LEU A 58 1.99 -6.75 10.58
C LEU A 58 0.94 -7.00 11.68
N GLY A 59 0.54 -8.26 11.90
CA GLY A 59 -0.32 -8.62 13.03
C GLY A 59 0.34 -8.35 14.38
N GLN A 60 1.66 -8.52 14.47
CA GLN A 60 2.45 -8.20 15.67
C GLN A 60 2.70 -6.69 15.83
N ASP A 61 2.87 -5.96 14.73
CA ASP A 61 3.09 -4.49 14.74
C ASP A 61 1.81 -3.67 14.92
N ALA A 62 0.64 -4.22 14.57
CA ALA A 62 -0.66 -3.56 14.72
C ALA A 62 -0.96 -3.16 16.17
N GLY A 63 -0.34 -3.83 17.15
CA GLY A 63 -0.42 -3.45 18.56
C GLY A 63 0.38 -2.20 18.94
N LYS A 64 1.22 -1.65 18.05
CA LYS A 64 2.16 -0.57 18.36
C LYS A 64 1.95 0.72 17.55
N HIS A 65 1.27 0.67 16.41
CA HIS A 65 1.10 1.84 15.53
C HIS A 65 -0.38 2.15 15.35
N GLY A 66 -0.92 2.98 16.25
CA GLY A 66 -2.27 3.48 16.15
C GLY A 66 -2.52 4.20 14.82
N GLN A 67 -3.53 3.71 14.10
CA GLN A 67 -4.47 4.49 13.28
C GLN A 67 -3.85 5.36 12.17
N GLY A 68 -3.50 4.71 11.05
CA GLY A 68 -3.29 5.37 9.76
C GLY A 68 -4.47 5.16 8.81
N SER A 69 -5.67 5.59 9.18
CA SER A 69 -6.79 5.70 8.25
C SER A 69 -6.52 6.88 7.31
N VAL A 70 -6.04 6.61 6.10
CA VAL A 70 -6.10 7.62 5.02
C VAL A 70 -7.52 7.60 4.45
N PRO A 71 -8.35 8.64 4.66
CA PRO A 71 -9.50 8.86 3.79
C PRO A 71 -8.93 9.09 2.37
N GLY A 72 -9.41 8.29 1.41
CA GLY A 72 -8.94 8.41 0.02
C GLY A 72 -9.24 9.79 -0.55
N PRO A 73 -8.48 10.25 -1.56
CA PRO A 73 -8.85 11.45 -2.28
C PRO A 73 -10.14 11.15 -3.07
N ASP A 74 -11.25 11.74 -2.63
CA ASP A 74 -12.51 11.82 -3.38
C ASP A 74 -12.29 12.73 -4.61
N GLY A 75 -11.61 12.16 -5.60
CA GLY A 75 -11.48 12.74 -6.93
C GLY A 75 -12.57 12.17 -7.83
N THR A 76 -13.80 12.65 -7.73
CA THR A 76 -14.75 12.59 -8.84
C THR A 76 -15.91 13.57 -8.62
N LYS A 77 -15.85 14.76 -9.22
CA LYS A 77 -16.96 15.39 -9.98
C LYS A 77 -16.38 16.38 -11.00
N GLU A 78 -16.11 15.87 -12.20
CA GLU A 78 -16.16 16.71 -13.40
C GLU A 78 -17.62 16.98 -13.79
N ALA A 79 -17.79 18.04 -14.59
CA ALA A 79 -18.97 18.47 -15.35
C ALA A 79 -20.00 19.38 -14.65
N GLY A 80 -20.05 20.62 -15.12
CA GLY A 80 -21.20 21.51 -14.95
C GLY A 80 -20.90 22.97 -15.27
N ARG A 81 -20.79 23.33 -16.56
CA ARG A 81 -20.87 24.73 -17.01
C ARG A 81 -22.29 25.25 -16.75
N PRO A 82 -22.45 26.49 -16.26
CA PRO A 82 -23.50 27.34 -16.79
C PRO A 82 -22.92 28.63 -17.37
N VAL A 83 -23.30 28.88 -18.61
CA VAL A 83 -23.31 30.18 -19.29
C VAL A 83 -24.38 31.08 -18.62
N MET A 84 -24.28 32.41 -18.82
CA MET A 84 -25.23 33.49 -18.48
C MET A 84 -24.88 34.24 -17.16
N SER A 85 -24.91 35.57 -17.03
CA SER A 85 -25.33 36.67 -17.90
C SER A 85 -24.73 38.01 -17.43
N GLN A 86 -24.74 38.99 -18.33
CA GLN A 86 -24.35 40.40 -18.20
C GLN A 86 -25.10 41.14 -17.07
N PRO A 87 -24.60 42.32 -16.66
CA PRO A 87 -25.13 43.57 -17.23
C PRO A 87 -24.10 44.47 -17.90
#